data_AF-A0A367Q0B0-F1
#
_entry.id   AF-A0A367Q0B0-F1
#
_cell.length_a   1.000
_cell.length_b   1.000
_cell.length_c   1.000
_cell.angle_alpha   90.00
_cell.angle_beta   90.00
_cell.angle_gamma   90.00
#
_symmetry.space_group_name_H-M   'P 1'
#
loop_
_entity.id
_entity.type
_entity.pdbx_description
1 polymer ?
#
loop_
_entity_poly.entity_id
_entity_poly.type
_entity_poly.pdbx_seq_one_letter_code
_entity_poly.pdbx_strand_id
1 'polypeptide(L)'
;MKSSRQEMRKLNITLSTDKFLNMLYCSNPSCSNPFNPDDNKFCIKCGQTLTLLFRNRFRIIRLLGEGGFSRTYEARDADRIDEPCVIKQFVPQVQGTNVLEKAT
;
A
#
# COMPACT_ATOMS: atom_id res chain seq x y z
N MET A 1 -3.44 -21.41 -52.67
CA MET A 1 -2.46 -20.97 -51.66
C MET A 1 -3.11 -19.89 -50.79
N LYS A 2 -3.71 -20.27 -49.66
CA LYS A 2 -4.34 -19.31 -48.73
C LYS A 2 -3.29 -18.94 -47.68
N SER A 3 -2.74 -17.73 -47.79
CA SER A 3 -1.75 -17.19 -46.86
C SER A 3 -2.46 -16.62 -45.64
N SER A 4 -2.26 -17.28 -44.51
CA SER A 4 -2.71 -16.92 -43.17
C SER A 4 -1.96 -15.66 -42.68
N ARG A 5 -2.63 -14.51 -42.69
CA ARG A 5 -2.24 -13.35 -41.87
C ARG A 5 -3.08 -13.39 -40.60
N GLN A 6 -2.43 -13.71 -39.49
CA GLN A 6 -2.98 -13.61 -38.13
C GLN A 6 -3.46 -12.16 -37.89
N GLU A 7 -4.76 -12.02 -37.75
CA GLU A 7 -5.42 -10.78 -37.35
C GLU A 7 -5.31 -10.65 -35.83
N MET A 8 -4.18 -10.12 -35.34
CA MET A 8 -4.07 -9.66 -33.94
C MET A 8 -4.82 -8.32 -33.80
N ARG A 9 -6.15 -8.38 -33.84
CA ARG A 9 -7.01 -7.21 -33.57
C ARG A 9 -7.68 -7.39 -32.22
N LYS A 10 -6.99 -6.85 -31.22
CA LYS A 10 -7.52 -6.21 -30.00
C LYS A 10 -8.83 -6.82 -29.50
N LEU A 11 -8.73 -7.97 -28.82
CA LEU A 11 -9.73 -8.38 -27.84
C LEU A 11 -9.89 -7.25 -26.82
N ASN A 12 -11.14 -6.92 -26.55
CA ASN A 12 -11.61 -5.90 -25.61
C ASN A 12 -10.98 -6.03 -24.21
N ILE A 13 -9.84 -5.37 -24.00
CA ILE A 13 -9.27 -5.11 -22.68
C ILE A 13 -9.66 -3.69 -22.30
N THR A 14 -10.93 -3.47 -21.97
CA THR A 14 -11.39 -2.27 -21.25
C THR A 14 -11.92 -2.67 -19.88
N LEU A 15 -11.15 -3.51 -19.19
CA LEU A 15 -11.37 -3.91 -17.80
C LEU A 15 -10.02 -4.13 -17.12
N SER A 16 -9.05 -3.23 -17.34
CA SER A 16 -7.68 -3.42 -16.85
C SER A 16 -7.11 -2.12 -16.29
N THR A 17 -6.44 -2.26 -15.15
CA THR A 17 -5.60 -1.30 -14.42
C THR A 17 -6.22 -0.23 -13.49
N ASP A 18 -7.48 0.18 -13.61
CA ASP A 18 -8.01 1.24 -12.71
C ASP A 18 -8.56 0.73 -11.35
N LYS A 19 -9.10 -0.50 -11.28
CA LYS A 19 -9.75 -0.99 -10.06
C LYS A 19 -8.81 -1.27 -8.88
N PHE A 20 -7.50 -1.33 -9.11
CA PHE A 20 -6.50 -1.56 -8.05
C PHE A 20 -5.94 -0.26 -7.44
N LEU A 21 -6.31 0.92 -7.97
CA LEU A 21 -5.89 2.23 -7.44
C LEU A 21 -6.80 2.74 -6.32
N ASN A 22 -7.91 2.05 -6.05
CA ASN A 22 -8.99 2.50 -5.17
C ASN A 22 -8.92 1.90 -3.76
N MET A 23 -7.72 1.85 -3.18
CA MET A 23 -7.52 1.43 -1.80
C MET A 23 -6.86 2.54 -0.99
N LEU A 24 -7.46 2.85 0.16
CA LEU A 24 -6.93 3.80 1.12
C LEU A 24 -6.11 3.08 2.18
N TYR A 25 -4.93 3.62 2.46
CA TYR A 25 -4.04 3.10 3.48
C TYR A 25 -4.18 3.88 4.78
N CYS A 26 -4.45 3.17 5.88
CA CYS A 26 -4.48 3.71 7.22
C CYS A 26 -3.05 3.92 7.74
N SER A 27 -2.70 5.18 8.00
CA SER A 27 -1.37 5.56 8.48
C SER A 27 -1.08 5.20 9.95
N ASN A 28 -2.07 4.72 10.70
CA ASN A 28 -1.90 4.23 12.08
C ASN A 28 -0.97 3.00 12.11
N PRO A 29 0.24 3.09 12.71
CA PRO A 29 1.17 1.96 12.77
C PRO A 29 0.65 0.78 13.61
N SER A 30 -0.27 1.03 14.55
CA SER A 30 -0.88 0.00 15.40
C SER A 30 -2.11 -0.66 14.76
N CYS A 31 -2.50 -0.26 13.54
CA CYS A 31 -3.63 -0.88 12.86
C CYS A 31 -3.28 -2.29 12.37
N SER A 32 -4.12 -3.26 12.73
CA SER A 32 -3.97 -4.67 12.32
C SER A 32 -4.41 -4.93 10.88
N ASN A 33 -5.27 -4.08 10.30
CA ASN A 33 -5.64 -4.14 8.89
C ASN A 33 -5.68 -2.73 8.28
N PRO A 34 -4.58 -2.26 7.67
CA PRO A 34 -4.48 -0.89 7.24
C PRO A 34 -5.06 -0.64 5.83
N PHE A 35 -5.47 -1.66 5.09
CA PHE A 35 -6.01 -1.51 3.75
C PHE A 35 -7.54 -1.40 3.78
N ASN A 36 -8.07 -0.31 3.23
CA ASN A 36 -9.48 0.03 3.26
C ASN A 36 -9.98 0.33 1.84
N PRO A 37 -11.27 0.11 1.53
CA PRO A 37 -11.89 0.63 0.30
C PRO A 37 -11.88 2.17 0.27
N ASP A 38 -11.91 2.75 -0.93
CA ASP A 38 -11.80 4.20 -1.19
C ASP A 38 -13.02 5.05 -0.86
N ASP A 39 -14.18 4.42 -0.64
CA ASP A 39 -15.42 5.07 -0.24
C ASP A 39 -15.45 5.47 1.25
N ASN A 40 -14.45 5.06 2.03
CA ASN A 40 -14.42 5.28 3.47
C ASN A 40 -13.60 6.51 3.89
N LYS A 41 -14.19 7.38 4.72
CA LYS A 41 -13.49 8.51 5.36
C LYS A 41 -12.65 8.08 6.58
N PHE A 42 -13.00 6.95 7.19
CA PHE A 42 -12.38 6.43 8.40
C PHE A 42 -11.98 4.97 8.21
N CYS A 43 -10.88 4.57 8.85
CA CYS A 43 -10.42 3.20 8.82
C CYS A 43 -11.44 2.30 9.51
N ILE A 44 -11.88 1.25 8.81
CA ILE A 44 -12.88 0.29 9.32
C ILE A 44 -12.36 -0.40 10.59
N LYS A 45 -11.04 -0.58 10.70
CA LYS A 45 -10.44 -1.33 11.81
C LYS A 45 -10.13 -0.50 13.06
N CYS A 46 -9.74 0.77 12.92
CA CYS A 46 -9.28 1.58 14.05
C CYS A 46 -9.92 2.97 14.15
N GLY A 47 -10.78 3.36 13.21
CA GLY A 47 -11.49 4.64 13.24
C GLY A 47 -10.65 5.87 12.84
N GLN A 48 -9.35 5.72 12.59
CA GLN A 48 -8.51 6.84 12.16
C GLN A 48 -8.95 7.36 10.79
N THR A 49 -8.94 8.68 10.60
CA THR A 49 -9.21 9.32 9.30
C THR A 49 -8.27 8.79 8.23
N LEU A 50 -8.85 8.39 7.10
CA LEU A 50 -8.10 7.91 5.94
C LEU A 50 -7.68 9.08 5.06
N THR A 51 -6.49 8.97 4.47
CA THR A 51 -5.97 9.90 3.47
C THR A 51 -5.54 9.12 2.24
N LEU A 52 -5.72 9.72 1.06
CA LEU A 52 -5.31 9.09 -0.20
C LEU A 52 -3.79 8.89 -0.29
N LEU A 53 -3.03 9.80 0.32
CA LEU A 53 -1.58 9.78 0.34
C LEU A 53 -1.08 9.49 1.76
N PHE A 54 -0.18 8.53 1.87
CA PHE A 54 0.62 8.28 3.07
C PHE A 54 1.68 9.39 3.20
N ARG A 55 1.73 10.03 4.37
CA ARG A 55 2.59 11.20 4.64
C ARG A 55 2.45 12.30 3.58
N ASN A 56 1.25 12.47 3.03
CA ASN A 56 0.92 13.47 2.02
C ASN A 56 1.73 13.38 0.72
N ARG A 57 2.38 12.24 0.44
CA ARG A 57 3.26 12.09 -0.72
C ARG A 57 3.13 10.75 -1.44
N PHE A 58 2.95 9.66 -0.71
CA PHE A 58 3.07 8.34 -1.30
C PHE A 58 1.71 7.65 -1.44
N ARG A 59 1.41 7.10 -2.62
CA ARG A 59 0.30 6.17 -2.79
C ARG A 59 0.77 4.75 -2.48
N ILE A 60 0.30 4.17 -1.39
CA ILE A 60 0.62 2.77 -1.04
C ILE A 60 -0.18 1.85 -1.97
N ILE A 61 0.51 0.89 -2.60
CA ILE A 61 -0.12 -0.10 -3.47
C ILE A 61 -0.40 -1.39 -2.68
N ARG A 62 0.62 -1.98 -2.07
CA ARG A 62 0.50 -3.24 -1.32
C ARG A 62 1.66 -3.47 -0.37
N LEU A 63 1.46 -4.37 0.59
CA LEU A 63 2.53 -4.90 1.43
C LEU A 63 3.43 -5.83 0.60
N LEU A 64 4.75 -5.62 0.69
CA LEU A 64 5.78 -6.51 0.13
C LEU A 64 6.29 -7.50 1.18
N GLY A 65 6.36 -7.08 2.44
CA GLY A 65 6.76 -7.95 3.54
C GLY A 65 6.73 -7.25 4.89
N GLU A 66 6.63 -8.03 5.95
CA GLU A 66 6.67 -7.59 7.34
C GLU A 66 7.69 -8.43 8.10
N GLY A 67 8.51 -7.77 8.91
CA GLY A 67 9.46 -8.42 9.82
C GLY A 67 9.40 -7.75 11.19
N GLY A 68 10.18 -8.26 12.15
CA GLY A 68 10.07 -7.86 13.57
C GLY A 68 10.22 -6.37 13.89
N PHE A 69 10.73 -5.55 12.97
CA PHE A 69 10.92 -4.11 13.18
C PHE A 69 10.36 -3.22 12.08
N SER A 70 9.84 -3.80 10.99
CA SER A 70 9.41 -2.98 9.86
C SER A 70 8.38 -3.65 8.96
N ARG A 71 7.61 -2.81 8.29
CA ARG A 71 6.76 -3.18 7.16
C ARG A 71 7.32 -2.52 5.91
N THR A 72 7.39 -3.30 4.84
CA THR A 72 7.89 -2.85 3.53
C THR A 72 6.74 -2.83 2.54
N TYR A 73 6.52 -1.71 1.87
CA TYR A 73 5.42 -1.49 0.93
C TYR A 73 5.91 -1.14 -0.46
N GLU A 74 5.18 -1.60 -1.47
CA GLU A 74 5.24 -1.04 -2.82
C GLU A 74 4.39 0.23 -2.86
N ALA A 75 4.93 1.31 -3.42
CA ALA A 75 4.27 2.60 -3.48
C ALA A 75 4.60 3.38 -4.75
N ARG A 76 3.86 4.48 -4.96
CA ARG A 76 4.15 5.51 -5.96
C ARG A 76 4.43 6.84 -5.26
N ASP A 77 5.47 7.54 -5.70
CA ASP A 77 5.81 8.86 -5.20
C ASP A 77 5.09 9.96 -6.01
N ALA A 78 4.05 10.56 -5.43
CA ALA A 78 3.23 11.55 -6.12
C ALA A 78 4.02 12.83 -6.46
N ASP A 79 5.07 13.13 -5.69
CA ASP A 79 5.92 14.32 -5.94
C ASP A 79 6.95 14.07 -7.06
N ARG A 80 7.06 12.82 -7.53
CA ARG A 80 8.02 12.41 -8.57
C ARG A 80 7.33 11.77 -9.76
N ILE A 81 6.24 12.38 -10.24
CA ILE A 81 5.53 11.92 -11.44
C ILE A 81 5.13 10.44 -11.30
N ASP A 82 4.64 10.07 -10.11
CA ASP A 82 4.18 8.71 -9.80
C ASP A 82 5.29 7.63 -9.91
N GLU A 83 6.56 8.01 -9.65
CA GLU A 83 7.70 7.10 -9.69
C GLU A 83 7.48 5.90 -8.73
N PRO A 84 7.63 4.64 -9.21
CA PRO A 84 7.55 3.48 -8.34
C PRO A 84 8.67 3.47 -7.30
N CYS A 85 8.31 3.27 -6.04
CA CYS A 85 9.25 3.28 -4.93
C CYS A 85 8.87 2.24 -3.86
N VAL A 86 9.78 2.03 -2.91
CA VAL A 86 9.58 1.13 -1.77
C VAL A 86 9.63 1.95 -0.48
N ILE A 87 8.61 1.80 0.37
CA ILE A 87 8.58 2.42 1.70
C ILE A 87 8.89 1.36 2.75
N LYS A 88 9.91 1.61 3.56
CA LYS A 88 10.18 0.84 4.79
C LYS A 88 9.69 1.65 5.99
N GLN A 89 8.53 1.26 6.52
CA GLN A 89 7.99 1.84 7.74
C GLN A 89 8.56 1.07 8.94
N PHE A 90 9.26 1.77 9.83
CA PHE A 90 9.67 1.22 11.11
C PHE A 90 8.45 1.08 12.02
N VAL A 91 8.22 -0.12 12.55
CA VAL A 91 7.10 -0.46 13.44
C VAL A 91 7.70 -1.12 14.69
N PRO A 92 8.12 -0.32 15.70
CA PRO A 92 8.71 -0.87 16.90
C PRO A 92 7.67 -1.75 17.62
N GLN A 93 8.00 -3.02 17.83
CA GLN A 93 7.19 -3.94 18.61
C GLN A 93 7.38 -3.59 20.10
N VAL A 94 6.57 -2.66 20.60
CA VAL A 94 6.48 -2.45 22.05
C VAL A 94 5.47 -3.47 22.60
N GLN A 95 5.88 -4.73 22.66
CA GLN A 95 5.15 -5.77 23.40
C GLN A 95 5.99 -6.15 24.62
N GLY A 96 5.53 -5.69 25.79
CA GLY A 96 6.03 -6.12 27.10
C GLY A 96 6.71 -5.01 27.91
N THR A 97 6.08 -4.65 29.02
CA THR A 97 6.70 -3.95 30.15
C THR A 97 7.92 -4.74 30.65
N ASN A 98 9.14 -4.43 30.18
CA ASN A 98 10.44 -4.74 30.80
C ASN A 98 11.62 -4.32 29.89
N VAL A 99 11.66 -3.06 29.44
CA VAL A 99 12.82 -2.51 28.69
C VAL A 99 13.49 -1.38 29.47
N LEU A 100 13.62 -1.54 30.79
CA LEU A 100 14.39 -0.60 31.61
C LEU A 100 15.25 -1.33 32.64
N GLU A 101 16.05 -2.31 32.21
CA GLU A 101 17.06 -2.92 33.10
C GLU A 101 18.23 -3.59 32.36
N LYS A 102 18.79 -2.92 31.34
CA LYS A 102 20.08 -3.32 30.73
C LYS A 102 21.00 -2.14 30.43
N ALA A 103 21.06 -1.19 31.36
CA ALA A 103 22.07 -0.15 31.37
C ALA A 103 22.42 0.24 32.83
N THR A 104 22.86 -0.73 33.61
CA THR A 104 23.55 -0.50 34.89
C THR A 104 24.73 -1.45 34.98
#